data_AF-A0AAV3RYL2-F1
#
_entry.id   AF-A0AAV3RYL2-F1
#
_cell.length_a   1.000
_cell.length_b   1.000
_cell.length_c   1.000
_cell.angle_alpha   90.00
_cell.angle_beta   90.00
_cell.angle_gamma   90.00
#
_symmetry.space_group_name_H-M   'P 1'
#
loop_
_entity.id
_entity.type
_entity.pdbx_description
1 polymer ?
#
loop_
_entity_poly.entity_id
_entity_poly.type
_entity_poly.pdbx_seq_one_letter_code
_entity_poly.pdbx_strand_id
1 'polypeptide(L)'
;MLGCIFQGFFISDWEAIDRITSPPGANYTYSVQVSVNAGIDMIMVPFNYGEFIDDLTLLVKKNIVPMSRINDAVRRILRVKFLMGLFENPLADYSLVNQLGSQEYRELAREAVRKSLVLLKNGKDMNEPLLSLPKRAEKILVAGSHAHNIGYQCGGWTIWFLNNLKK
;
A
#
# COMPACT_ATOMS: atom_id res chain seq x y z
N MET A 1 -11.06 -11.79 27.84
CA MET A 1 -11.30 -11.25 26.49
C MET A 1 -10.16 -11.76 25.59
N LEU A 2 -10.39 -12.85 24.87
CA LEU A 2 -9.40 -13.44 23.95
C LEU A 2 -9.40 -12.62 22.66
N GLY A 3 -8.70 -11.47 22.68
CA GLY A 3 -8.47 -10.66 21.49
C GLY A 3 -7.43 -11.34 20.60
N CYS A 4 -7.58 -11.19 19.28
CA CYS A 4 -6.62 -11.68 18.28
C CYS A 4 -5.17 -11.36 18.70
N ILE A 5 -4.36 -12.40 18.93
CA ILE A 5 -2.96 -12.23 19.36
C ILE A 5 -2.12 -11.88 18.11
N PHE A 6 -2.18 -10.63 17.67
CA PHE A 6 -1.33 -10.14 16.59
C PHE A 6 0.11 -9.98 17.10
N GLN A 7 1.07 -10.59 16.42
CA GLN A 7 2.49 -10.58 16.80
C GLN A 7 3.39 -9.79 15.84
N GLY A 8 2.84 -9.24 14.76
CA GLY A 8 3.52 -8.25 13.93
C GLY A 8 3.61 -6.89 14.61
N PHE A 9 3.90 -5.86 13.82
CA PHE A 9 3.90 -4.47 14.25
C PHE A 9 2.85 -3.65 13.48
N PHE A 10 2.27 -2.64 14.12
CA PHE A 10 1.38 -1.65 13.53
C PHE A 10 2.16 -0.45 13.05
N ILE A 11 1.89 -0.02 11.81
CA ILE A 11 2.46 1.18 11.22
C ILE A 11 1.36 2.22 10.97
N SER A 12 1.65 3.50 11.20
CA SER A 12 0.75 4.58 10.80
C SER A 12 0.76 4.77 9.28
N ASP A 13 -0.32 5.36 8.75
CA ASP A 13 -0.29 5.92 7.39
C ASP A 13 0.52 7.23 7.35
N TRP A 14 0.74 7.78 6.16
CA TRP A 14 1.46 9.02 5.89
C TRP A 14 0.87 10.20 6.67
N GLU A 15 1.64 10.77 7.60
CA GLU A 15 1.23 11.91 8.45
C GLU A 15 -0.10 11.65 9.18
N ALA A 16 -0.43 10.38 9.44
CA ALA A 16 -1.71 10.03 10.02
C ALA A 16 -1.86 10.56 11.45
N ILE A 17 -0.76 10.62 12.21
CA ILE A 17 -0.80 11.10 13.59
C ILE A 17 -1.02 12.62 13.64
N ASP A 18 -0.49 13.37 12.67
CA ASP A 18 -0.70 14.80 12.53
C ASP A 18 -2.20 15.11 12.40
N ARG A 19 -2.93 14.25 11.69
CA ARG A 19 -4.37 14.38 11.44
C ARG A 19 -5.27 13.96 12.61
N ILE A 20 -4.70 13.56 13.75
CA ILE A 20 -5.45 13.35 15.00
C ILE A 20 -6.05 14.68 15.48
N THR A 21 -5.36 15.78 15.26
CA THR A 21 -5.81 17.11 15.69
C THR A 21 -6.47 17.88 14.54
N SER A 22 -7.28 18.87 14.89
CA SER A 22 -7.86 19.82 13.93
C SER A 22 -7.48 21.26 14.30
N PRO A 23 -6.71 21.98 13.46
CA PRO A 23 -6.13 21.53 12.20
C PRO A 23 -5.04 20.44 12.40
N PRO A 24 -4.66 19.69 11.34
CA PRO A 24 -3.59 18.71 11.44
C PRO A 24 -2.30 19.33 11.99
N GLY A 25 -1.63 18.63 12.91
CA GLY A 25 -0.39 19.09 13.55
C GLY A 25 -0.56 20.18 14.60
N ALA A 26 -1.78 20.65 14.88
CA ALA A 26 -2.02 21.71 15.88
C ALA A 26 -1.50 21.39 17.28
N ASN A 27 -1.43 20.10 17.63
CA ASN A 27 -0.79 19.63 18.86
C ASN A 27 -0.06 18.31 18.59
N TYR A 28 1.12 18.40 17.97
CA TYR A 28 1.87 17.23 17.54
C TYR A 28 2.33 16.34 18.71
N THR A 29 2.77 16.92 19.82
CA THR A 29 3.15 16.15 21.02
C THR A 29 1.98 15.31 21.55
N TYR A 30 0.75 15.84 21.53
CA TYR A 30 -0.45 15.08 21.84
C TYR A 30 -0.67 13.94 20.84
N SER A 31 -0.51 14.19 19.54
CA SER A 31 -0.59 13.17 18.50
C SER A 31 0.41 12.03 18.71
N VAL A 32 1.66 12.34 19.06
CA VAL A 32 2.70 11.35 19.40
C VAL A 32 2.28 10.53 20.62
N GLN A 33 1.86 11.20 21.69
CA GLN A 33 1.41 10.53 22.92
C GLN A 33 0.26 9.55 22.65
N VAL A 34 -0.81 10.04 22.00
CA VAL A 34 -2.02 9.23 21.80
C VAL A 34 -1.76 8.07 20.86
N SER A 35 -1.04 8.29 19.75
CA SER A 35 -0.78 7.24 18.76
C SER A 35 0.07 6.10 19.33
N VAL A 36 1.16 6.41 20.04
CA VAL A 36 2.06 5.41 20.62
C VAL A 36 1.36 4.64 21.75
N ASN A 37 0.65 5.35 22.64
CA ASN A 37 -0.09 4.70 23.72
C ASN A 37 -1.30 3.89 23.22
N ALA A 38 -1.89 4.27 22.08
CA ALA A 38 -3.00 3.53 21.48
C ALA A 38 -2.59 2.19 20.87
N GLY A 39 -1.32 1.98 20.52
CA GLY A 39 -0.93 0.71 19.89
C GLY A 39 0.14 0.80 18.82
N ILE A 40 0.36 1.97 18.21
CA ILE A 40 1.18 2.07 17.01
C ILE A 40 2.66 1.85 17.33
N ASP A 41 3.29 0.96 16.59
CA ASP A 41 4.66 0.51 16.84
C ASP A 41 5.67 1.31 16.00
N MET A 42 5.30 1.67 14.78
CA MET A 42 6.12 2.44 13.84
C MET A 42 5.32 3.61 13.28
N ILE A 43 5.87 4.82 13.35
CA ILE A 43 5.22 6.02 12.82
C ILE A 43 5.85 6.38 11.47
N MET A 44 5.02 6.49 10.45
CA MET A 44 5.40 6.97 9.12
C MET A 44 5.50 8.50 9.14
N VAL A 45 6.61 9.01 9.66
CA VAL A 45 6.99 10.42 9.60
C VAL A 45 7.91 10.64 8.40
N PRO A 46 7.41 11.17 7.28
CA PRO A 46 8.18 11.26 6.04
C PRO A 46 9.24 12.38 6.06
N PHE A 47 9.02 13.43 6.86
CA PHE A 47 9.85 14.64 6.81
C PHE A 47 10.41 15.05 8.18
N ASN A 48 9.55 15.31 9.16
CA ASN A 48 9.94 15.90 10.46
C ASN A 48 10.31 14.85 11.53
N TYR A 49 11.19 13.91 11.19
CA TYR A 49 11.57 12.84 12.14
C TYR A 49 12.25 13.36 13.42
N GLY A 50 12.95 14.51 13.35
CA GLY A 50 13.60 15.11 14.52
C GLY A 50 12.59 15.52 15.60
N GLU A 51 11.54 16.24 15.20
CA GLU A 51 10.44 16.65 16.09
C GLU A 51 9.75 15.44 16.72
N PHE A 52 9.47 14.41 15.93
CA PHE A 52 8.90 13.15 16.43
C PHE A 52 9.79 12.49 17.49
N ILE A 53 11.10 12.39 17.23
CA ILE A 53 12.05 11.77 18.15
C ILE A 53 12.15 12.57 19.46
N ASP A 54 12.21 13.90 19.37
CA ASP A 54 12.31 14.78 20.53
C ASP A 54 11.05 14.68 21.40
N ASP A 55 9.86 14.74 20.80
CA ASP A 55 8.59 14.63 21.50
C ASP A 55 8.41 13.26 22.16
N LEU A 56 8.68 12.17 21.43
CA LEU A 56 8.58 10.82 22.00
C LEU A 56 9.58 10.63 23.14
N THR A 57 10.82 11.12 22.98
CA THR A 57 11.85 11.05 24.03
C THR A 57 11.42 11.84 25.26
N LEU A 58 10.84 13.03 25.08
CA LEU A 58 10.31 13.85 26.17
C LEU A 58 9.17 13.14 26.90
N LEU A 59 8.23 12.55 26.17
CA LEU A 59 7.09 11.81 26.72
C LEU A 59 7.54 10.59 27.52
N VAL A 60 8.57 9.87 27.07
CA VAL A 60 9.17 8.75 27.81
C VAL A 60 9.88 9.25 29.06
N LYS A 61 10.69 10.32 28.98
CA LYS A 61 11.37 10.91 30.15
C LYS A 61 10.38 11.39 31.22
N LYS A 62 9.21 11.87 30.80
CA LYS A 62 8.11 12.29 31.69
C LYS A 62 7.22 11.15 32.18
N ASN A 63 7.52 9.89 31.82
CA ASN A 63 6.70 8.70 32.10
C ASN A 63 5.26 8.78 31.56
N ILE A 64 5.01 9.63 30.55
CA ILE A 64 3.70 9.74 29.88
C ILE A 64 3.52 8.61 28.87
N VAL A 65 4.61 8.19 28.21
CA VAL A 65 4.71 6.94 27.47
C VAL A 65 5.59 5.99 28.27
N PRO A 66 5.07 4.86 28.77
CA PRO A 66 5.85 3.97 29.61
C PRO A 66 6.92 3.24 28.79
N MET A 67 8.09 3.00 29.38
CA MET A 67 9.18 2.28 28.69
C MET A 67 8.76 0.86 28.24
N SER A 68 7.81 0.23 28.93
CA SER A 68 7.21 -1.04 28.49
C SER A 68 6.52 -0.96 27.14
N ARG A 69 5.89 0.18 26.80
CA ARG A 69 5.24 0.43 25.50
C ARG A 69 6.28 0.54 24.40
N ILE A 70 7.39 1.23 24.66
CA ILE A 70 8.53 1.32 23.73
C ILE A 70 9.17 -0.06 23.53
N ASN A 71 9.41 -0.80 24.61
CA ASN A 71 9.97 -2.16 24.54
C ASN A 71 9.08 -3.10 23.71
N ASP A 72 7.76 -3.04 23.86
CA ASP A 72 6.86 -3.86 23.04
C ASP A 72 6.90 -3.46 21.56
N ALA A 73 6.88 -2.16 21.25
CA ALA A 73 6.99 -1.66 19.87
C ALA A 73 8.28 -2.12 19.20
N VAL A 74 9.42 -1.89 19.85
CA VAL A 74 10.74 -2.28 19.35
C VAL A 74 10.85 -3.80 19.22
N ARG A 75 10.34 -4.57 20.19
CA ARG A 75 10.32 -6.05 20.11
C ARG A 75 9.56 -6.54 18.90
N ARG A 76 8.42 -5.93 18.54
CA ARG A 76 7.62 -6.31 17.38
C ARG A 76 8.33 -5.97 16.06
N ILE A 77 8.92 -4.78 15.97
CA ILE A 77 9.70 -4.36 14.80
C ILE A 77 10.90 -5.31 14.59
N LEU A 78 11.68 -5.57 15.65
CA LEU A 78 12.83 -6.46 15.59
C LEU A 78 12.41 -7.89 15.26
N ARG A 79 11.32 -8.41 15.85
CA ARG A 79 10.78 -9.73 15.51
C ARG A 79 10.54 -9.85 14.01
N VAL A 80 9.84 -8.90 13.39
CA VAL A 80 9.56 -8.99 11.94
C VAL A 80 10.85 -8.91 11.12
N LYS A 81 11.81 -8.05 11.49
CA LYS A 81 13.12 -7.96 10.82
C LYS A 81 13.91 -9.28 10.90
N PHE A 82 13.93 -9.94 12.06
CA PHE A 82 14.57 -11.27 12.20
C PHE A 82 13.83 -12.36 11.44
N LEU A 83 12.49 -12.42 11.54
CA LEU A 83 11.68 -13.44 10.86
C LEU A 83 11.81 -13.39 9.34
N MET A 84 11.99 -12.21 8.76
CA MET A 84 12.18 -12.05 7.30
C MET A 84 13.63 -12.19 6.84
N GLY A 85 14.57 -12.50 7.75
CA GLY A 85 15.98 -12.67 7.42
C GLY A 85 16.72 -11.38 7.05
N LEU A 86 16.21 -10.21 7.48
CA LEU A 86 16.79 -8.91 7.09
C LEU A 86 18.18 -8.68 7.68
N PHE A 87 18.50 -9.31 8.81
CA PHE A 87 19.82 -9.22 9.43
C PHE A 87 20.86 -10.07 8.69
N GLU A 88 20.44 -11.19 8.11
CA GLU A 88 21.27 -12.09 7.31
C GLU A 88 21.46 -11.57 5.88
N ASN A 89 20.40 -11.00 5.28
CA ASN A 89 20.41 -10.48 3.91
C ASN A 89 19.95 -9.01 3.89
N PRO A 90 20.78 -8.05 4.36
CA PRO A 90 20.40 -6.65 4.48
C PRO A 90 20.44 -5.88 3.15
N LEU A 91 21.05 -6.45 2.11
CA LEU A 91 21.26 -5.81 0.82
C LEU A 91 20.42 -6.48 -0.27
N ALA A 92 20.18 -5.73 -1.35
CA ALA A 92 19.47 -6.25 -2.51
C ALA A 92 20.28 -7.35 -3.21
N ASP A 93 19.58 -8.40 -3.67
CA ASP A 93 20.12 -9.40 -4.57
C ASP A 93 19.92 -8.97 -6.03
N TYR A 94 21.00 -8.51 -6.67
CA TYR A 94 20.97 -8.05 -8.06
C TYR A 94 20.78 -9.18 -9.07
N SER A 95 20.89 -10.46 -8.69
CA SER A 95 20.59 -11.58 -9.59
C SER A 95 19.11 -11.61 -10.01
N LEU A 96 18.23 -10.97 -9.21
CA LEU A 96 16.79 -10.93 -9.43
C LEU A 96 16.32 -9.84 -10.40
N VAL A 97 17.22 -9.00 -10.93
CA VAL A 97 16.87 -7.89 -11.83
C VAL A 97 16.05 -8.37 -13.04
N ASN A 98 16.38 -9.55 -13.58
CA ASN A 98 15.68 -10.12 -14.74
C ASN A 98 14.25 -10.59 -14.44
N GLN A 99 13.82 -10.61 -13.16
CA GLN A 99 12.44 -10.90 -12.79
C GLN A 99 11.51 -9.71 -13.05
N LEU A 100 12.04 -8.48 -13.10
CA LEU A 100 11.23 -7.28 -13.32
C LEU A 100 10.61 -7.30 -14.73
N GLY A 101 9.28 -7.43 -14.79
CA GLY A 101 8.54 -7.41 -16.05
C GLY A 101 8.79 -8.64 -16.93
N SER A 102 9.18 -9.78 -16.33
CA SER A 102 9.37 -11.05 -17.02
C SER A 102 8.12 -11.50 -17.79
N GLN A 103 8.30 -12.31 -18.84
CA GLN A 103 7.19 -12.81 -19.65
C GLN A 103 6.22 -13.66 -18.83
N GLU A 104 6.73 -14.49 -17.93
CA GLU A 104 5.93 -15.32 -17.01
C GLU A 104 5.00 -14.45 -16.15
N TYR A 105 5.50 -13.37 -15.56
CA TYR A 105 4.68 -12.46 -14.75
C TYR A 105 3.66 -11.69 -15.58
N ARG A 106 3.98 -11.37 -16.85
CA ARG A 106 3.03 -10.74 -17.78
C ARG A 106 1.92 -11.70 -18.19
N GLU A 107 2.21 -12.98 -18.37
CA GLU A 107 1.21 -14.01 -18.66
C GLU A 107 0.26 -14.21 -17.48
N LEU A 108 0.79 -14.26 -16.26
CA LEU A 108 -0.02 -14.30 -15.04
C LEU A 108 -0.90 -13.05 -14.89
N ALA A 109 -0.34 -11.86 -15.12
CA ALA A 109 -1.11 -10.61 -15.10
C ALA A 109 -2.23 -10.60 -16.17
N ARG A 110 -1.93 -11.09 -17.38
CA ARG A 110 -2.93 -11.23 -18.45
C ARG A 110 -4.06 -12.18 -18.06
N GLU A 111 -3.73 -13.29 -17.39
CA GLU A 111 -4.72 -14.21 -16.84
C GLU A 111 -5.59 -13.54 -15.77
N ALA A 112 -4.98 -12.83 -14.82
CA ALA A 112 -5.70 -12.13 -13.75
C ALA A 112 -6.68 -11.10 -14.32
N VAL A 113 -6.24 -10.28 -15.30
CA VAL A 113 -7.11 -9.31 -15.99
C VAL A 113 -8.28 -10.00 -16.67
N ARG A 114 -8.05 -11.13 -17.35
CA ARG A 114 -9.14 -11.90 -17.99
C ARG A 114 -10.14 -12.42 -16.96
N LYS A 115 -9.67 -12.90 -15.80
CA LYS A 115 -10.51 -13.45 -14.72
C LYS A 115 -11.23 -12.37 -13.92
N SER A 116 -10.76 -11.12 -13.93
CA SER A 116 -11.41 -10.01 -13.21
C SER A 116 -12.57 -9.37 -13.97
N LEU A 117 -12.74 -9.68 -15.26
CA LEU A 117 -13.83 -9.10 -16.06
C LEU A 117 -15.19 -9.60 -15.58
N VAL A 118 -16.09 -8.67 -15.26
CA VAL A 118 -17.47 -8.96 -14.91
C VAL A 118 -18.36 -8.69 -16.12
N LEU A 119 -19.00 -9.74 -16.65
CA LEU A 119 -19.92 -9.62 -17.76
C LEU A 119 -21.28 -9.10 -17.29
N LEU A 120 -21.56 -7.82 -17.56
CA LEU A 120 -22.81 -7.19 -17.13
C LEU A 120 -23.96 -7.37 -18.15
N LYS A 121 -23.64 -7.52 -19.44
CA LYS A 121 -24.61 -7.69 -20.52
C LYS A 121 -23.98 -8.39 -21.72
N ASN A 122 -24.72 -9.27 -22.38
CA ASN A 122 -24.25 -10.00 -23.56
C ASN A 122 -25.33 -10.09 -24.66
N GLY A 123 -25.57 -8.98 -25.37
CA GLY A 123 -26.65 -8.89 -26.37
C GLY A 123 -27.90 -8.20 -25.82
N LYS A 124 -28.82 -7.84 -26.72
CA LYS A 124 -30.16 -7.33 -26.36
C LYS A 124 -31.18 -8.46 -26.27
N ASP A 125 -31.04 -9.45 -27.14
CA ASP A 125 -31.83 -10.68 -27.16
C ASP A 125 -31.05 -11.79 -26.44
N MET A 126 -31.76 -12.65 -25.69
CA MET A 126 -31.19 -13.80 -25.01
C MET A 126 -30.74 -14.90 -25.97
N ASN A 127 -31.31 -14.95 -27.18
CA ASN A 127 -31.01 -15.95 -28.20
C ASN A 127 -29.84 -15.55 -29.12
N GLU A 128 -29.37 -14.30 -29.05
CA GLU A 128 -28.32 -13.76 -29.91
C GLU A 128 -27.18 -13.13 -29.08
N PRO A 129 -26.29 -13.95 -28.47
CA PRO A 129 -25.18 -13.44 -27.69
C PRO A 129 -24.18 -12.69 -28.58
N LEU A 130 -23.75 -11.51 -28.14
CA LEU A 130 -22.78 -10.69 -28.87
C LEU A 130 -21.33 -11.18 -28.67
N LEU A 131 -21.00 -11.67 -27.48
CA LEU A 131 -19.63 -11.94 -27.07
C LEU A 131 -19.18 -13.39 -27.29
N SER A 132 -17.85 -13.50 -27.33
CA SER A 132 -17.03 -14.37 -28.18
C SER A 132 -17.02 -13.93 -29.65
N LEU A 133 -16.64 -12.65 -29.89
CA LEU A 133 -16.52 -12.08 -31.23
C LEU A 133 -15.62 -12.94 -32.15
N PRO A 134 -15.97 -13.09 -33.44
CA PRO A 134 -15.16 -13.86 -34.38
C PRO A 134 -13.80 -13.19 -34.58
N LYS A 135 -12.72 -13.99 -34.55
CA LYS A 135 -11.36 -13.49 -34.78
C LYS A 135 -11.13 -13.02 -36.23
N ARG A 136 -11.99 -13.44 -37.16
CA ARG A 136 -11.95 -13.06 -38.57
C ARG A 136 -13.19 -12.24 -38.91
N ALA A 137 -12.97 -11.02 -39.36
CA ALA A 137 -13.97 -10.10 -39.86
C ALA A 137 -13.33 -9.25 -40.96
N GLU A 138 -14.11 -8.78 -41.93
CA GLU A 138 -13.60 -7.92 -43.01
C GLU A 138 -13.05 -6.60 -42.48
N LYS A 139 -13.73 -6.01 -41.49
CA LYS A 139 -13.34 -4.76 -40.84
C LYS A 139 -13.92 -4.69 -39.43
N ILE A 140 -13.14 -4.15 -38.49
CA ILE A 140 -13.57 -3.90 -37.12
C ILE A 140 -13.30 -2.44 -36.73
N LEU A 141 -14.10 -1.92 -35.80
CA LEU A 141 -13.90 -0.60 -35.19
C LEU A 141 -13.51 -0.77 -33.72
N VAL A 142 -12.45 -0.08 -33.31
CA VAL A 142 -12.04 0.08 -31.91
C VAL A 142 -12.13 1.58 -31.60
N ALA A 143 -12.94 1.96 -30.60
CA ALA A 143 -13.23 3.35 -30.29
C ALA A 143 -13.36 3.60 -28.78
N GLY A 144 -13.31 4.87 -28.37
CA GLY A 144 -13.39 5.31 -26.97
C GLY A 144 -12.04 5.75 -26.41
N SER A 145 -12.08 6.67 -25.43
CA SER A 145 -10.87 7.31 -24.87
C SER A 145 -9.90 6.36 -24.18
N HIS A 146 -10.36 5.19 -23.72
CA HIS A 146 -9.56 4.21 -22.98
C HIS A 146 -9.02 3.09 -23.87
N ALA A 147 -9.42 3.03 -25.15
CA ALA A 147 -9.12 1.90 -26.02
C ALA A 147 -7.63 1.77 -26.37
N HIS A 148 -6.89 2.88 -26.39
CA HIS A 148 -5.44 2.91 -26.66
C HIS A 148 -4.70 3.82 -25.66
N ASN A 149 -4.98 3.68 -24.37
CA ASN A 149 -4.29 4.41 -23.32
C ASN A 149 -3.94 3.49 -22.14
N ILE A 150 -2.66 3.12 -22.04
CA ILE A 150 -2.18 2.22 -20.97
C ILE A 150 -2.27 2.86 -19.59
N GLY A 151 -2.06 4.18 -19.48
CA GLY A 151 -2.18 4.90 -18.21
C GLY A 151 -3.61 4.84 -17.66
N TYR A 152 -4.61 4.95 -18.52
CA TYR A 152 -6.01 4.83 -18.09
C TYR A 152 -6.39 3.39 -17.74
N GLN A 153 -5.86 2.41 -18.47
CA GLN A 153 -6.10 1.00 -18.18
C GLN A 153 -5.43 0.55 -16.87
N CYS A 154 -4.32 1.17 -16.47
CA CYS A 154 -3.65 0.88 -15.21
C CYS A 154 -4.19 1.68 -14.01
N GLY A 155 -4.59 2.94 -14.21
CA GLY A 155 -5.14 3.79 -13.15
C GLY A 155 -4.07 4.50 -12.30
N GLY A 156 -4.43 4.90 -11.07
CA GLY A 156 -3.50 5.47 -10.10
C GLY A 156 -2.46 4.46 -9.61
N TRP A 157 -1.46 4.91 -8.85
CA TRP A 157 -0.36 4.07 -8.37
C TRP A 157 0.40 3.30 -9.47
N THR A 158 0.41 3.83 -10.69
CA THR A 158 1.17 3.28 -11.82
C THR A 158 2.13 4.36 -12.32
N ILE A 159 3.42 4.17 -12.04
CA ILE A 159 4.51 5.16 -12.20
C ILE A 159 4.38 6.39 -11.28
N TRP A 160 3.17 6.95 -11.14
CA TRP A 160 2.86 8.11 -10.28
C TRP A 160 1.77 7.77 -9.26
N PHE A 161 1.69 8.54 -8.17
CA PHE A 161 0.65 8.38 -7.14
C PHE A 161 -0.76 8.56 -7.74
N LEU A 162 -0.98 9.71 -8.39
CA LEU A 162 -2.20 9.97 -9.16
C LEU A 162 -1.95 9.69 -10.64
N ASN A 163 -3.02 9.29 -11.34
CA ASN A 163 -2.98 9.17 -12.79
C ASN A 163 -2.85 10.57 -13.39
N ASN A 164 -1.61 10.99 -13.67
CA ASN A 164 -1.34 12.30 -14.24
C ASN A 164 -1.74 12.27 -15.71
N LEU A 165 -2.89 12.90 -16.01
CA LEU A 165 -3.53 13.09 -17.33
C LEU A 165 -2.70 13.91 -18.35
N LYS A 166 -1.38 14.02 -18.17
CA LYS A 166 -0.52 14.86 -19.01
C LYS A 166 0.59 14.03 -19.64
N LYS A 167 0.24 13.30 -20.70
CA LYS A 167 1.04 13.15 -21.92
C LYS A 167 0.16 12.63 -23.04
#